data_AF-A0A6I0EA42-F1
#
_entry.id   AF-A0A6I0EA42-F1
#
_cell.length_a   1.000
_cell.length_b   1.000
_cell.length_c   1.000
_cell.angle_alpha   90.00
_cell.angle_beta   90.00
_cell.angle_gamma   90.00
#
_symmetry.space_group_name_H-M   'P 1'
#
loop_
_entity.id
_entity.type
_entity.pdbx_description
1 polymer ?
#
loop_
_entity_poly.entity_id
_entity_poly.type
_entity_poly.pdbx_seq_one_letter_code
_entity_poly.pdbx_strand_id
1 'polypeptide(L)'
;MIADGLSRIAMSSGLAASLSRATDYARSRGHGEVTLEHMLLALCDDPEAVLVLAASNVNVAELTGEVETQLAALPTRAPGQEGELVVASDLRRILEAAAAAARGGRRREINGAIVLAAIVGDGKSAAAHVLSALGLTFEGAIRALQSKPAQEPARALPAPDAEAILAGARERVQSRTGLPARRLPAPGESAHAEPAAEPAANYAEEEYAPPAQDHGAAPPAPEPLPPPSEEPSYQPEPAYEPAAAPDHHHYVEGEAPAYEPPPSPDHGYEPEPPPMPASAPYPPPIPPPGPYDRWTPPPSPRDAPV
;
A
#
# COMPACT_ATOMS: atom_id res chain seq x y z
N MET A 1 18.44 -12.10 -1.97
CA MET A 1 18.71 -10.75 -2.47
C MET A 1 17.61 -10.35 -3.45
N ILE A 2 16.49 -9.78 -2.96
CA ILE A 2 15.28 -9.49 -3.78
C ILE A 2 14.80 -8.03 -3.66
N ALA A 3 15.41 -7.21 -2.79
CA ALA A 3 15.05 -5.80 -2.60
C ALA A 3 15.27 -4.89 -3.82
N ASP A 4 16.09 -5.31 -4.80
CA ASP A 4 16.53 -4.49 -5.93
C ASP A 4 15.46 -4.27 -7.03
N GLY A 5 14.45 -5.13 -7.09
CA GLY A 5 13.34 -5.01 -8.04
C GLY A 5 12.26 -3.99 -7.62
N LEU A 6 12.07 -3.83 -6.30
CA LEU A 6 11.07 -2.93 -5.70
C LEU A 6 11.65 -1.52 -5.46
N SER A 7 12.94 -1.41 -5.14
CA SER A 7 13.60 -0.12 -4.83
C SER A 7 13.60 0.90 -5.98
N ARG A 8 13.37 0.46 -7.22
CA ARG A 8 13.43 1.28 -8.44
C ARG A 8 12.08 1.87 -8.88
N ILE A 9 11.00 1.66 -8.12
CA ILE A 9 9.68 2.23 -8.40
C ILE A 9 9.15 2.89 -7.12
N ALA A 10 8.61 4.09 -7.24
CA ALA A 10 7.97 4.75 -6.11
C ALA A 10 6.73 3.96 -5.64
N MET A 11 6.45 4.00 -4.35
CA MET A 11 5.18 3.52 -3.78
C MET A 11 4.37 4.73 -3.32
N SER A 12 3.05 4.69 -3.45
CA SER A 12 2.19 5.74 -2.90
C SER A 12 2.29 5.76 -1.37
N SER A 13 2.03 6.92 -0.77
CA SER A 13 2.01 7.06 0.70
C SER A 13 0.95 6.16 1.35
N GLY A 14 -0.18 5.95 0.68
CA GLY A 14 -1.20 4.97 1.06
C GLY A 14 -0.61 3.57 1.17
N LEU A 15 0.00 3.07 0.09
CA LEU A 15 0.60 1.74 0.06
C LEU A 15 1.73 1.56 1.09
N ALA A 16 2.58 2.57 1.29
CA ALA A 16 3.62 2.53 2.31
C ALA A 16 3.03 2.41 3.74
N ALA A 17 1.95 3.14 4.04
CA ALA A 17 1.23 3.01 5.29
C ALA A 17 0.55 1.63 5.42
N SER A 18 0.00 1.09 4.33
CA SER A 18 -0.63 -0.24 4.27
C SER A 18 0.39 -1.36 4.55
N LEU A 19 1.61 -1.27 4.02
CA LEU A 19 2.71 -2.19 4.36
C LEU A 19 3.11 -2.11 5.85
N SER A 20 3.13 -0.91 6.44
CA SER A 20 3.35 -0.76 7.89
C SER A 20 2.23 -1.41 8.70
N ARG A 21 0.96 -1.12 8.37
CA ARG A 21 -0.20 -1.74 9.05
C ARG A 21 -0.17 -3.27 8.95
N ALA A 22 0.14 -3.84 7.79
CA ALA A 22 0.28 -5.29 7.62
C ALA A 22 1.38 -5.89 8.52
N THR A 23 2.51 -5.19 8.65
CA THR A 23 3.62 -5.56 9.54
C THR A 23 3.19 -5.52 11.01
N ASP A 24 2.44 -4.49 11.41
CA ASP A 24 1.94 -4.33 12.77
C ASP A 24 0.82 -5.33 13.12
N TYR A 25 -0.02 -5.71 12.15
CA TYR A 25 -1.00 -6.79 12.31
C TYR A 25 -0.32 -8.15 12.54
N ALA A 26 0.74 -8.47 11.79
CA ALA A 26 1.49 -9.71 11.99
C ALA A 26 2.20 -9.72 13.35
N ARG A 27 2.83 -8.60 13.74
CA ARG A 27 3.49 -8.44 15.04
C ARG A 27 2.50 -8.57 16.21
N SER A 28 1.37 -7.89 16.15
CA SER A 28 0.36 -7.89 17.23
C SER A 28 -0.35 -9.23 17.40
N ARG A 29 -0.49 -10.02 16.34
CA ARG A 29 -1.02 -11.40 16.39
C ARG A 29 0.06 -12.45 16.73
N GLY A 30 1.32 -12.05 16.85
CA GLY A 30 2.43 -12.97 17.17
C GLY A 30 2.78 -13.92 16.02
N HIS A 31 2.48 -13.55 14.77
CA HIS A 31 2.83 -14.34 13.59
C HIS A 31 4.31 -14.18 13.24
N GLY A 32 4.91 -15.26 12.71
CA GLY A 32 6.33 -15.26 12.30
C GLY A 32 6.58 -14.54 10.96
N GLU A 33 5.55 -14.37 10.14
CA GLU A 33 5.64 -13.81 8.79
C GLU A 33 4.52 -12.77 8.51
N VAL A 34 4.82 -11.77 7.69
CA VAL A 34 3.81 -10.92 7.04
C VAL A 34 3.31 -11.63 5.78
N THR A 35 2.06 -12.05 5.80
CA THR A 35 1.42 -12.84 4.73
C THR A 35 0.48 -11.99 3.86
N LEU A 36 -0.11 -12.58 2.82
CA LEU A 36 -1.08 -11.89 1.96
C LEU A 36 -2.36 -11.48 2.70
N GLU A 37 -2.76 -12.23 3.71
CA GLU A 37 -3.94 -11.97 4.54
C GLU A 37 -3.74 -10.71 5.40
N HIS A 38 -2.52 -10.53 5.94
CA HIS A 38 -2.15 -9.29 6.64
C HIS A 38 -2.15 -8.08 5.71
N MET A 39 -1.64 -8.26 4.49
CA MET A 39 -1.65 -7.21 3.48
C MET A 39 -3.07 -6.86 3.03
N LEU A 40 -3.91 -7.87 2.83
CA LEU A 40 -5.31 -7.69 2.42
C LEU A 40 -6.14 -6.99 3.51
N LEU A 41 -5.94 -7.34 4.78
CA LEU A 41 -6.53 -6.61 5.90
C LEU A 41 -6.09 -5.13 5.88
N ALA A 42 -4.81 -4.85 5.68
CA ALA A 42 -4.32 -3.47 5.61
C ALA A 42 -4.82 -2.70 4.38
N LEU A 43 -5.07 -3.39 3.25
CA LEU A 43 -5.66 -2.80 2.06
C LEU A 43 -7.15 -2.44 2.23
N CYS A 44 -7.85 -2.96 3.25
CA CYS A 44 -9.21 -2.53 3.58
C CYS A 44 -9.27 -1.08 4.08
N ASP A 45 -8.15 -0.53 4.55
CA ASP A 45 -7.99 0.89 4.94
C ASP A 45 -7.22 1.72 3.91
N ASP A 46 -6.81 1.14 2.79
CA ASP A 46 -5.99 1.82 1.76
C ASP A 46 -6.89 2.61 0.80
N PRO A 47 -6.69 3.94 0.65
CA PRO A 47 -7.66 4.77 -0.05
C PRO A 47 -7.77 4.43 -1.54
N GLU A 48 -6.70 3.99 -2.20
CA GLU A 48 -6.77 3.53 -3.58
C GLU A 48 -7.43 2.14 -3.70
N ALA A 49 -7.15 1.21 -2.78
CA ALA A 49 -7.76 -0.12 -2.80
C ALA A 49 -9.26 -0.10 -2.47
N VAL A 50 -9.69 0.72 -1.51
CA VAL A 50 -11.11 0.91 -1.14
C VAL A 50 -11.94 1.39 -2.33
N LEU A 51 -11.38 2.24 -3.21
CA LEU A 51 -12.06 2.64 -4.45
C LEU A 51 -12.30 1.47 -5.41
N VAL A 52 -11.37 0.50 -5.48
CA VAL A 52 -11.53 -0.72 -6.30
C VAL A 52 -12.57 -1.66 -5.70
N LEU A 53 -12.55 -1.84 -4.37
CA LEU A 53 -13.56 -2.63 -3.65
C LEU A 53 -14.96 -2.05 -3.85
N ALA A 54 -15.12 -0.74 -3.66
CA ALA A 54 -16.39 -0.03 -3.86
C ALA A 54 -16.88 -0.08 -5.31
N ALA A 55 -15.99 0.12 -6.30
CA ALA A 55 -16.32 0.02 -7.73
C ALA A 55 -16.69 -1.41 -8.18
N SER A 56 -16.39 -2.41 -7.35
CA SER A 56 -16.71 -3.82 -7.55
C SER A 56 -17.82 -4.32 -6.61
N ASN A 57 -18.48 -3.42 -5.87
CA ASN A 57 -19.54 -3.71 -4.91
C ASN A 57 -19.16 -4.68 -3.76
N VAL A 58 -17.87 -4.79 -3.44
CA VAL A 58 -17.38 -5.65 -2.34
C VAL A 58 -17.70 -4.99 -1.00
N ASN A 59 -18.31 -5.75 -0.09
CA ASN A 59 -18.57 -5.33 1.28
C ASN A 59 -17.29 -5.42 2.11
N VAL A 60 -16.69 -4.27 2.44
CA VAL A 60 -15.43 -4.19 3.18
C VAL A 60 -15.54 -4.82 4.58
N ALA A 61 -16.68 -4.70 5.26
CA ALA A 61 -16.84 -5.29 6.61
C ALA A 61 -16.86 -6.83 6.58
N GLU A 62 -17.44 -7.41 5.53
CA GLU A 62 -17.48 -8.85 5.29
C GLU A 62 -16.11 -9.38 4.86
N LEU A 63 -15.43 -8.66 3.96
CA LEU A 63 -14.03 -8.92 3.60
C LEU A 63 -13.11 -8.92 4.83
N THR A 64 -13.23 -7.93 5.70
CA THR A 64 -12.49 -7.88 6.97
C THR A 64 -12.77 -9.12 7.82
N GLY A 65 -14.03 -9.51 8.03
CA GLY A 65 -14.38 -10.68 8.84
C GLY A 65 -13.83 -12.01 8.30
N GLU A 66 -13.89 -12.23 6.98
CA GLU A 66 -13.31 -13.41 6.33
C GLU A 66 -11.78 -13.44 6.46
N VAL A 67 -11.12 -12.30 6.23
CA VAL A 67 -9.65 -12.19 6.35
C VAL A 67 -9.20 -12.34 7.81
N GLU A 68 -9.92 -11.80 8.78
CA GLU A 68 -9.64 -12.00 10.20
C GLU A 68 -9.79 -13.46 10.62
N THR A 69 -10.75 -14.18 10.03
CA THR A 69 -10.95 -15.63 10.24
C THR A 69 -9.77 -16.42 9.68
N GLN A 70 -9.27 -16.09 8.48
CA GLN A 70 -8.05 -16.69 7.93
C GLN A 70 -6.81 -16.38 8.79
N LEU A 71 -6.66 -15.14 9.25
CA LEU A 71 -5.57 -14.73 10.13
C LEU A 71 -5.60 -15.46 11.47
N ALA A 72 -6.78 -15.78 12.02
CA ALA A 72 -6.91 -16.55 13.26
C ALA A 72 -6.52 -18.04 13.11
N ALA A 73 -6.47 -18.56 11.88
CA ALA A 73 -6.04 -19.92 11.58
C ALA A 73 -4.52 -20.04 11.31
N LEU A 74 -3.78 -18.92 11.24
CA LEU A 74 -2.33 -18.94 11.02
C LEU A 74 -1.57 -19.37 12.28
N PRO A 75 -0.41 -20.05 12.13
CA PRO A 75 0.40 -20.45 13.27
C PRO A 75 1.03 -19.22 13.96
N THR A 76 0.75 -19.07 15.25
CA THR A 76 1.46 -18.12 16.12
C THR A 76 2.81 -18.67 16.54
N ARG A 77 3.77 -17.78 16.78
CA ARG A 77 5.11 -18.13 17.25
C ARG A 77 5.01 -18.68 18.69
N ALA A 78 5.78 -19.72 19.00
CA ALA A 78 5.78 -20.35 20.32
C ALA A 78 6.25 -19.39 21.43
N PRO A 79 5.72 -19.50 22.67
CA PRO A 79 6.11 -18.63 23.78
C PRO A 79 7.62 -18.59 24.02
N GLY A 80 8.17 -17.39 24.18
CA GLY A 80 9.61 -17.18 24.41
C GLY A 80 10.48 -17.29 23.16
N GLN A 81 9.93 -17.61 21.98
CA GLN A 81 10.63 -17.35 20.73
C GLN A 81 10.43 -15.89 20.32
N GLU A 82 11.53 -15.17 20.23
CA GLU A 82 11.62 -13.86 19.60
C GLU A 82 12.51 -13.97 18.35
N GLY A 83 12.35 -13.05 17.42
CA GLY A 83 13.02 -13.11 16.13
C GLY A 83 12.42 -12.14 15.14
N GLU A 84 13.18 -11.81 14.10
CA GLU A 84 12.74 -10.90 13.05
C GLU A 84 11.45 -11.39 12.38
N LEU A 85 10.63 -10.43 11.95
CA LEU A 85 9.38 -10.68 11.24
C LEU A 85 9.70 -10.67 9.74
N VAL A 86 9.56 -11.81 9.07
CA VAL A 86 9.91 -11.95 7.65
C VAL A 86 8.71 -11.70 6.75
N VAL A 87 8.93 -11.34 5.49
CA VAL A 87 7.83 -11.18 4.50
C VAL A 87 7.67 -12.48 3.73
N ALA A 88 6.45 -13.03 3.72
CA ALA A 88 6.13 -14.29 3.04
C ALA A 88 6.48 -14.24 1.54
N SER A 89 6.83 -15.40 0.98
CA SER A 89 7.22 -15.54 -0.43
C SER A 89 6.14 -15.05 -1.40
N ASP A 90 4.87 -15.37 -1.13
CA ASP A 90 3.76 -14.95 -1.98
C ASP A 90 3.49 -13.45 -1.90
N LEU A 91 3.54 -12.83 -0.71
CA LEU A 91 3.42 -11.36 -0.61
C LEU A 91 4.53 -10.65 -1.40
N ARG A 92 5.77 -11.13 -1.32
CA ARG A 92 6.88 -10.58 -2.11
C ARG A 92 6.64 -10.73 -3.61
N ARG A 93 6.20 -11.91 -4.07
CA ARG A 93 5.83 -12.19 -5.46
C ARG A 93 4.71 -11.27 -5.97
N ILE A 94 3.70 -10.98 -5.15
CA ILE A 94 2.63 -10.04 -5.49
C ILE A 94 3.15 -8.60 -5.58
N LEU A 95 4.01 -8.16 -4.66
CA LEU A 95 4.63 -6.84 -4.74
C LEU A 95 5.54 -6.70 -5.97
N GLU A 96 6.27 -7.75 -6.34
CA GLU A 96 7.08 -7.80 -7.57
C GLU A 96 6.21 -7.75 -8.84
N ALA A 97 5.07 -8.44 -8.86
CA ALA A 97 4.10 -8.38 -9.95
C ALA A 97 3.43 -6.99 -10.07
N ALA A 98 3.05 -6.40 -8.94
CA ALA A 98 2.51 -5.03 -8.87
C ALA A 98 3.55 -4.00 -9.36
N ALA A 99 4.83 -4.17 -8.98
CA ALA A 99 5.94 -3.38 -9.50
C ALA A 99 6.09 -3.53 -11.04
N ALA A 100 6.02 -4.76 -11.57
CA ALA A 100 6.08 -4.99 -13.00
C ALA A 100 4.93 -4.31 -13.75
N ALA A 101 3.70 -4.38 -13.23
CA ALA A 101 2.54 -3.69 -13.79
C ALA A 101 2.72 -2.15 -13.79
N ALA A 102 3.24 -1.58 -12.69
CA ALA A 102 3.47 -0.14 -12.56
C ALA A 102 4.49 0.41 -13.58
N ARG A 103 5.46 -0.40 -14.06
CA ARG A 103 6.46 0.04 -15.08
C ARG A 103 5.83 0.45 -16.41
N GLY A 104 4.71 -0.19 -16.79
CA GLY A 104 3.94 0.14 -18.00
C GLY A 104 2.96 1.30 -17.82
N GLY A 105 2.76 1.78 -16.59
CA GLY A 105 1.82 2.85 -16.26
C GLY A 105 2.33 4.25 -16.63
N ARG A 106 1.39 5.19 -16.83
CA ARG A 106 1.71 6.62 -17.06
C ARG A 106 2.38 7.29 -15.86
N ARG A 107 2.10 6.79 -14.65
CA ARG A 107 2.85 7.07 -13.43
C ARG A 107 3.54 5.78 -13.03
N ARG A 108 4.87 5.82 -12.90
CA ARG A 108 5.70 4.69 -12.42
C ARG A 108 5.65 4.64 -10.90
N GLU A 109 4.46 4.33 -10.39
CA GLU A 109 4.13 4.31 -8.96
C GLU A 109 3.29 3.06 -8.67
N ILE A 110 3.60 2.38 -7.58
CA ILE A 110 2.81 1.26 -7.06
C ILE A 110 1.86 1.81 -5.99
N ASN A 111 0.57 1.51 -6.07
CA ASN A 111 -0.43 1.89 -5.06
C ASN A 111 -1.25 0.66 -4.63
N GLY A 112 -2.07 0.80 -3.57
CA GLY A 112 -2.84 -0.31 -3.03
C GLY A 112 -3.83 -0.92 -4.03
N ALA A 113 -4.39 -0.13 -4.95
CA ALA A 113 -5.25 -0.61 -6.03
C ALA A 113 -4.53 -1.60 -6.97
N ILE A 114 -3.28 -1.31 -7.37
CA ILE A 114 -2.47 -2.23 -8.19
C ILE A 114 -2.13 -3.50 -7.41
N VAL A 115 -1.79 -3.38 -6.12
CA VAL A 115 -1.52 -4.55 -5.28
C VAL A 115 -2.76 -5.41 -5.10
N LEU A 116 -3.93 -4.83 -4.82
CA LEU A 116 -5.20 -5.55 -4.72
C LEU A 116 -5.55 -6.30 -6.01
N ALA A 117 -5.37 -5.64 -7.17
CA ALA A 117 -5.55 -6.26 -8.48
C ALA A 117 -4.57 -7.42 -8.73
N ALA A 118 -3.33 -7.31 -8.24
CA ALA A 118 -2.34 -8.39 -8.30
C ALA A 118 -2.70 -9.56 -7.37
N ILE A 119 -3.27 -9.32 -6.17
CA ILE A 119 -3.76 -10.38 -5.27
C ILE A 119 -4.88 -11.18 -5.96
N VAL A 120 -5.94 -10.53 -6.44
CA VAL A 120 -7.05 -11.25 -7.11
C VAL A 120 -6.59 -11.93 -8.42
N GLY A 121 -5.65 -11.32 -9.14
CA GLY A 121 -5.04 -11.90 -10.35
C GLY A 121 -4.15 -13.12 -10.10
N ASP A 122 -3.73 -13.37 -8.87
CA ASP A 122 -2.97 -14.56 -8.48
C ASP A 122 -3.82 -15.85 -8.56
N GLY A 123 -5.12 -15.73 -8.24
CA GLY A 123 -6.12 -16.79 -8.35
C GLY A 123 -5.94 -18.04 -7.48
N LYS A 124 -4.78 -18.21 -6.81
CA LYS A 124 -4.40 -19.43 -6.06
C LYS A 124 -4.12 -19.24 -4.57
N SER A 125 -4.02 -18.01 -4.09
CA SER A 125 -3.80 -17.69 -2.68
C SER A 125 -5.12 -17.60 -1.92
N ALA A 126 -5.10 -17.86 -0.61
CA ALA A 126 -6.30 -17.79 0.24
C ALA A 126 -6.94 -16.39 0.19
N ALA A 127 -6.12 -15.34 0.23
CA ALA A 127 -6.52 -13.96 -0.01
C ALA A 127 -7.22 -13.72 -1.37
N ALA A 128 -6.72 -14.33 -2.46
CA ALA A 128 -7.35 -14.24 -3.78
C ALA A 128 -8.72 -14.95 -3.82
N HIS A 129 -8.85 -16.07 -3.11
CA HIS A 129 -10.11 -16.81 -2.98
C HIS A 129 -11.17 -16.03 -2.18
N VAL A 130 -10.82 -15.36 -1.08
CA VAL A 130 -11.77 -14.48 -0.35
C VAL A 130 -12.28 -13.37 -1.27
N LEU A 131 -11.37 -12.67 -1.95
CA LEU A 131 -11.73 -11.60 -2.88
C LEU A 131 -12.66 -12.09 -3.99
N SER A 132 -12.37 -13.25 -4.58
CA SER A 132 -13.18 -13.87 -5.62
C SER A 132 -14.56 -14.31 -5.10
N ALA A 133 -14.63 -14.85 -3.88
CA ALA A 133 -15.88 -15.27 -3.26
C ALA A 133 -16.81 -14.08 -2.97
N LEU A 134 -16.24 -12.92 -2.60
CA LEU A 134 -16.96 -11.67 -2.37
C LEU A 134 -17.18 -10.84 -3.65
N GLY A 135 -16.96 -11.42 -4.83
CA GLY A 135 -17.31 -10.84 -6.12
C GLY A 135 -16.25 -9.94 -6.77
N LEU A 136 -15.08 -9.74 -6.16
CA LEU A 136 -13.98 -9.07 -6.86
C LEU A 136 -13.37 -10.02 -7.89
N THR A 137 -13.48 -9.66 -9.17
CA THR A 137 -12.79 -10.36 -10.26
C THR A 137 -11.56 -9.57 -10.72
N PHE A 138 -10.59 -10.26 -11.32
CA PHE A 138 -9.43 -9.58 -11.92
C PHE A 138 -9.85 -8.55 -12.99
N GLU A 139 -10.81 -8.90 -13.85
CA GLU A 139 -11.36 -7.96 -14.85
C GLU A 139 -12.02 -6.74 -14.18
N GLY A 140 -12.79 -6.96 -13.11
CA GLY A 140 -13.40 -5.88 -12.31
C GLY A 140 -12.35 -4.94 -11.71
N ALA A 141 -11.28 -5.48 -11.12
CA ALA A 141 -10.18 -4.72 -10.58
C ALA A 141 -9.42 -3.93 -11.66
N ILE A 142 -9.14 -4.52 -12.82
CA ILE A 142 -8.50 -3.84 -13.96
C ILE A 142 -9.40 -2.73 -14.52
N ARG A 143 -10.71 -2.96 -14.64
CA ARG A 143 -11.69 -1.94 -15.05
C ARG A 143 -11.77 -0.78 -14.04
N ALA A 144 -11.69 -1.06 -12.75
CA ALA A 144 -11.63 -0.04 -11.70
C ALA A 144 -10.33 0.79 -11.80
N LEU A 145 -9.17 0.14 -12.02
CA LEU A 145 -7.88 0.80 -12.25
C LEU A 145 -7.82 1.68 -13.51
N GLN A 146 -8.51 1.29 -14.57
CA GLN A 146 -8.62 2.06 -15.81
C GLN A 146 -9.61 3.23 -15.71
N SER A 147 -10.59 3.10 -14.82
CA SER A 147 -11.51 4.20 -14.52
C SER A 147 -10.71 5.31 -13.84
N LYS A 148 -10.80 6.54 -14.36
CA LYS A 148 -10.26 7.69 -13.60
C LYS A 148 -10.93 7.66 -12.23
N PRO A 149 -10.19 7.67 -11.10
CA PRO A 149 -10.79 8.03 -9.84
C PRO A 149 -11.44 9.40 -10.09
N ALA A 150 -12.73 9.51 -9.78
CA ALA A 150 -13.36 10.81 -9.71
C ALA A 150 -12.53 11.57 -8.69
N GLN A 151 -11.76 12.56 -9.16
CA GLN A 151 -10.98 13.41 -8.29
C GLN A 151 -12.03 14.18 -7.49
N GLU A 152 -12.34 13.68 -6.31
CA GLU A 152 -13.26 14.31 -5.37
C GLU A 152 -12.75 15.74 -5.24
N PRO A 153 -13.53 16.76 -5.65
CA PRO A 153 -13.04 18.12 -5.74
C PRO A 153 -12.66 18.51 -4.32
N ALA A 154 -11.35 18.53 -4.05
CA ALA A 154 -10.76 18.52 -2.71
C ALA A 154 -11.54 19.47 -1.84
N ARG A 155 -12.34 18.92 -0.90
CA ARG A 155 -13.51 19.58 -0.33
C ARG A 155 -13.17 21.02 -0.04
N ALA A 156 -13.69 21.92 -0.87
CA ALA A 156 -13.30 23.32 -0.85
C ALA A 156 -13.86 23.92 0.43
N LEU A 157 -13.09 23.78 1.51
CA LEU A 157 -13.14 24.68 2.65
C LEU A 157 -13.10 26.07 2.02
N PRO A 158 -14.13 26.91 2.23
CA PRO A 158 -14.14 28.24 1.67
C PRO A 158 -12.83 28.89 2.07
N ALA A 159 -12.12 29.47 1.10
CA ALA A 159 -10.82 30.07 1.35
C ALA A 159 -10.94 30.97 2.59
N PRO A 160 -10.11 30.76 3.63
CA PRO A 160 -10.28 31.49 4.87
C PRO A 160 -10.28 32.97 4.56
N ASP A 161 -11.28 33.68 5.09
CA ASP A 161 -11.45 35.08 4.76
C ASP A 161 -10.18 35.88 5.11
N ALA A 162 -10.00 37.00 4.42
CA ALA A 162 -8.80 37.82 4.60
C ALA A 162 -8.62 38.25 6.07
N GLU A 163 -9.72 38.34 6.83
CA GLU A 163 -9.73 38.67 8.24
C GLU A 163 -9.17 37.54 9.13
N ALA A 164 -9.50 36.27 8.87
CA ALA A 164 -8.93 35.11 9.54
C ALA A 164 -7.43 34.92 9.21
N ILE A 165 -7.02 35.15 7.96
CA ILE A 165 -5.60 35.14 7.58
C ILE A 165 -4.85 36.27 8.29
N LEU A 166 -5.42 37.48 8.33
CA LEU A 166 -4.86 38.63 9.06
C LEU A 166 -4.85 38.40 10.58
N ALA A 167 -5.86 37.75 11.15
CA ALA A 167 -5.93 37.42 12.57
C ALA A 167 -4.80 36.46 12.96
N GLY A 168 -4.65 35.35 12.23
CA GLY A 168 -3.54 34.41 12.45
C GLY A 168 -2.16 35.03 12.20
N ALA A 169 -2.04 35.98 11.26
CA ALA A 169 -0.81 36.73 11.07
C ALA A 169 -0.52 37.70 12.24
N ARG A 170 -1.53 38.43 12.73
CA ARG A 170 -1.43 39.32 13.90
C ARG A 170 -1.08 38.54 15.16
N GLU A 171 -1.66 37.36 15.37
CA GLU A 171 -1.36 36.49 16.51
C GLU A 171 0.11 36.03 16.48
N ARG A 172 0.59 35.50 15.35
CA ARG A 172 2.00 35.12 15.16
C ARG A 172 2.99 36.29 15.36
N VAL A 173 2.60 37.52 15.04
CA VAL A 173 3.42 38.72 15.30
C VAL A 173 3.40 39.11 16.77
N GLN A 174 2.25 39.06 17.44
CA GLN A 174 2.14 39.35 18.88
C GLN A 174 2.91 38.34 19.73
N SER A 175 2.78 37.03 19.45
CA SER A 175 3.52 35.96 20.15
C SER A 175 5.05 36.06 19.99
N ARG A 176 5.53 36.79 18.97
CA ARG A 176 6.97 37.00 18.73
C ARG A 176 7.50 38.34 19.26
N THR A 177 6.63 39.20 19.80
CA THR A 177 7.00 40.56 20.23
C THR A 177 6.77 40.76 21.73
N GLY A 178 7.33 39.86 22.54
CA GLY A 178 7.33 39.94 24.00
C GLY A 178 8.31 41.00 24.53
N LEU A 179 7.95 42.28 24.43
CA LEU A 179 8.62 43.40 25.11
C LEU A 179 7.56 44.30 25.77
N PRO A 180 7.62 44.56 27.08
CA PRO A 180 6.55 45.27 27.79
C PRO A 180 6.52 46.75 27.43
N ALA A 181 5.32 47.26 27.15
CA ALA A 181 5.10 48.68 26.86
C ALA A 181 5.40 49.55 28.10
N ARG A 182 6.40 50.44 27.97
CA ARG A 182 6.80 51.40 29.00
C ARG A 182 5.70 52.46 29.21
N ARG A 183 4.88 52.29 30.25
CA ARG A 183 3.87 53.25 30.68
C ARG A 183 4.55 54.54 31.16
N LEU A 184 4.26 55.69 30.54
CA LEU A 184 4.54 57.00 31.15
C LEU A 184 3.41 57.35 32.13
N PRO A 185 3.69 57.67 33.41
CA PRO A 185 2.75 58.32 34.30
C PRO A 185 2.74 59.85 34.11
N ALA A 186 1.60 60.47 34.40
CA ALA A 186 1.43 61.93 34.46
C ALA A 186 2.05 62.50 35.75
N PRO A 187 2.31 63.82 35.84
CA PRO A 187 3.14 64.38 36.91
C PRO A 187 2.36 64.62 38.21
N GLY A 188 3.02 64.31 39.34
CA GLY A 188 2.74 64.95 40.63
C GLY A 188 2.13 64.07 41.72
N GLU A 189 2.94 63.22 42.35
CA GLU A 189 2.99 63.17 43.82
C GLU A 189 4.34 62.61 44.31
N SER A 190 4.87 63.19 45.38
CA SER A 190 6.24 62.94 45.87
C SER A 190 6.21 62.28 47.25
N ALA A 191 7.02 61.25 47.47
CA ALA A 191 8.30 61.38 48.19
C ALA A 191 8.75 60.10 48.96
N HIS A 192 10.08 59.99 49.18
CA HIS A 192 10.81 59.08 50.11
C HIS A 192 10.79 57.56 49.74
N ALA A 193 11.83 56.71 49.85
CA ALA A 193 13.30 56.80 50.06
C ALA A 193 13.94 55.38 49.76
N GLU A 194 15.26 55.12 49.66
CA GLU A 194 16.43 56.02 49.77
C GLU A 194 17.62 55.83 48.76
N PRO A 195 18.78 55.15 48.99
CA PRO A 195 20.05 55.80 48.67
C PRO A 195 20.97 55.11 47.62
N ALA A 196 22.12 55.75 47.40
CA ALA A 196 23.06 55.56 46.30
C ALA A 196 23.96 54.30 46.36
N ALA A 197 24.63 54.04 45.24
CA ALA A 197 25.53 52.92 45.00
C ALA A 197 27.02 53.27 45.19
N GLU A 198 27.85 52.23 45.34
CA GLU A 198 29.31 52.26 45.16
C GLU A 198 29.81 50.96 44.47
N PRO A 199 31.03 50.90 43.89
CA PRO A 199 31.16 50.46 42.50
C PRO A 199 32.08 49.25 42.23
N ALA A 200 32.00 48.72 40.99
CA ALA A 200 33.05 47.95 40.32
C ALA A 200 33.05 48.34 38.83
N ALA A 201 34.08 49.03 38.31
CA ALA A 201 35.39 48.50 37.93
C ALA A 201 35.43 47.91 36.50
N ASN A 202 35.43 48.84 35.53
CA ASN A 202 36.21 48.86 34.28
C ASN A 202 36.78 47.54 33.71
N TYR A 203 36.30 47.15 32.53
CA TYR A 203 37.10 46.53 31.47
C TYR A 203 36.74 47.18 30.12
N ALA A 204 37.76 47.43 29.31
CA ALA A 204 37.66 48.26 28.10
C ALA A 204 37.55 47.43 26.81
N GLU A 205 36.94 48.08 25.80
CA GLU A 205 37.21 47.94 24.36
C GLU A 205 37.12 46.56 23.68
N GLU A 206 36.02 46.37 22.92
CA GLU A 206 36.12 45.89 21.53
C GLU A 206 34.97 46.50 20.70
N GLU A 207 35.31 47.14 19.58
CA GLU A 207 34.39 47.96 18.77
C GLU A 207 33.66 47.10 17.72
N TYR A 208 32.40 46.71 18.00
CA TYR A 208 31.60 45.94 17.04
C TYR A 208 30.77 46.85 16.12
N ALA A 209 31.25 47.05 14.89
CA ALA A 209 30.49 47.71 13.83
C ALA A 209 29.35 46.79 13.31
N PRO A 210 28.11 47.29 13.12
CA PRO A 210 27.02 46.48 12.59
C PRO A 210 27.24 46.14 11.11
N PRO A 211 26.93 44.90 10.67
CA PRO A 211 27.13 44.50 9.28
C PRO A 211 26.17 45.24 8.33
N ALA A 212 26.71 45.67 7.19
CA ALA A 212 25.94 46.31 6.13
C ALA A 212 24.94 45.34 5.48
N GLN A 213 23.86 45.90 4.94
CA GLN A 213 22.83 45.14 4.23
C GLN A 213 23.35 44.71 2.85
N ASP A 214 23.58 43.41 2.66
CA ASP A 214 23.97 42.86 1.37
C ASP A 214 22.77 42.79 0.43
N HIS A 215 22.78 43.60 -0.62
CA HIS A 215 21.86 43.47 -1.75
C HIS A 215 22.36 42.33 -2.64
N GLY A 216 21.98 41.11 -2.25
CA GLY A 216 22.42 39.86 -2.89
C GLY A 216 22.42 39.92 -4.42
N ALA A 217 23.58 39.61 -4.99
CA ALA A 217 23.84 39.67 -6.42
C ALA A 217 22.91 38.77 -7.24
N ALA A 218 22.72 39.13 -8.51
CA ALA A 218 22.03 38.26 -9.48
C ALA A 218 22.72 36.88 -9.54
N PRO A 219 21.95 35.78 -9.72
CA PRO A 219 22.51 34.44 -9.77
C PRO A 219 23.50 34.32 -10.94
N PRO A 220 24.61 33.57 -10.78
CA PRO A 220 25.58 33.37 -11.84
C PRO A 220 24.95 32.66 -13.05
N ALA A 221 25.46 32.97 -14.24
CA ALA A 221 25.05 32.28 -15.46
C ALA A 221 25.33 30.77 -15.35
N PRO A 222 24.49 29.90 -15.95
CA PRO A 222 24.69 28.45 -15.90
C PRO A 222 26.02 28.07 -16.56
N GLU A 223 26.73 27.13 -15.95
CA GLU A 223 27.97 26.58 -16.51
C GLU A 223 27.72 25.96 -17.90
N PRO A 224 28.70 26.03 -18.82
CA PRO A 224 28.59 25.37 -20.11
C PRO A 224 28.44 23.86 -19.92
N LEU A 225 27.49 23.26 -20.63
CA LEU A 225 27.25 21.81 -20.59
C LEU A 225 28.54 21.04 -20.90
N PRO A 226 28.80 19.91 -20.23
CA PRO A 226 29.90 19.03 -20.60
C PRO A 226 29.73 18.58 -22.06
N PRO A 227 30.83 18.32 -22.79
CA PRO A 227 30.73 17.77 -24.14
C PRO A 227 29.93 16.45 -24.09
N PRO A 228 29.14 16.13 -25.14
CA PRO A 228 28.42 14.87 -25.19
C PRO A 228 29.42 13.73 -25.01
N SER A 229 29.17 12.86 -24.04
CA SER A 229 29.90 11.61 -23.92
C SER A 229 29.79 10.85 -25.24
N GLU A 230 30.90 10.34 -25.75
CA GLU A 230 30.91 9.58 -27.00
C GLU A 230 29.84 8.48 -26.93
N GLU A 231 28.94 8.47 -27.92
CA GLU A 231 27.96 7.41 -28.03
C GLU A 231 28.71 6.07 -28.09
N PRO A 232 28.37 5.07 -27.25
CA PRO A 232 28.95 3.75 -27.41
C PRO A 232 28.62 3.27 -28.82
N SER A 233 29.65 3.10 -29.64
CA SER A 233 29.49 2.80 -31.06
C SER A 233 28.66 1.52 -31.20
N TYR A 234 27.44 1.68 -31.69
CA TYR A 234 26.53 0.57 -31.93
C TYR A 234 27.14 -0.27 -33.06
N GLN A 235 27.93 -1.26 -32.68
CA GLN A 235 28.28 -2.35 -33.59
C GLN A 235 26.96 -3.08 -33.85
N PRO A 236 26.44 -3.08 -35.09
CA PRO A 236 25.28 -3.91 -35.39
C PRO A 236 25.68 -5.35 -35.11
N GLU A 237 24.92 -6.04 -34.26
CA GLU A 237 25.07 -7.48 -34.16
C GLU A 237 24.95 -8.09 -35.55
N PRO A 238 25.79 -9.08 -35.91
CA PRO A 238 25.71 -9.71 -37.22
C PRO A 238 24.29 -10.24 -37.40
N ALA A 239 23.67 -9.90 -38.53
CA ALA A 239 22.34 -10.38 -38.85
C ALA A 239 22.33 -11.91 -38.70
N TYR A 240 21.36 -12.44 -37.95
CA TYR A 240 21.24 -13.87 -37.72
C TYR A 240 20.99 -14.57 -39.07
N GLU A 241 22.06 -15.06 -39.69
CA GLU A 241 21.96 -15.98 -40.80
C GLU A 241 21.25 -17.24 -40.28
N PRO A 242 20.10 -17.64 -40.86
CA PRO A 242 19.47 -18.88 -40.46
C PRO A 242 20.44 -20.01 -40.78
N ALA A 243 20.91 -20.69 -39.73
CA ALA A 243 21.83 -21.82 -39.87
C ALA A 243 21.25 -22.81 -40.90
N ALA A 244 22.08 -23.16 -41.89
CA ALA A 244 21.67 -24.08 -42.94
C ALA A 244 21.15 -25.38 -42.32
N ALA A 245 20.07 -25.92 -42.90
CA ALA A 245 19.46 -27.15 -42.43
C ALA A 245 20.54 -28.26 -42.35
N PRO A 246 20.62 -29.01 -41.22
CA PRO A 246 21.58 -30.10 -41.12
C PRO A 246 21.28 -31.15 -42.19
N ASP A 247 22.35 -31.59 -42.85
CA ASP A 247 22.33 -32.55 -43.95
C ASP A 247 21.69 -33.88 -43.51
N HIS A 248 21.19 -34.65 -44.48
CA HIS A 248 20.49 -35.92 -44.25
C HIS A 248 21.46 -37.00 -43.74
N HIS A 249 21.72 -37.00 -42.43
CA HIS A 249 22.35 -38.14 -41.78
C HIS A 249 21.41 -39.35 -41.79
N HIS A 250 21.84 -40.39 -42.50
CA HIS A 250 21.26 -41.73 -42.47
C HIS A 250 20.98 -42.17 -41.04
N TYR A 251 19.70 -42.41 -40.71
CA TYR A 251 19.36 -43.30 -39.62
C TYR A 251 19.75 -44.72 -40.02
N VAL A 252 20.68 -45.31 -39.27
CA VAL A 252 20.90 -46.75 -39.26
C VAL A 252 19.88 -47.33 -38.30
N GLU A 253 19.11 -48.33 -38.74
CA GLU A 253 18.20 -49.07 -37.86
C GLU A 253 19.02 -49.84 -36.82
N GLY A 254 19.01 -49.33 -35.58
CA GLY A 254 19.55 -50.01 -34.42
C GLY A 254 18.42 -50.62 -33.61
N GLU A 255 18.48 -51.94 -33.39
CA GLU A 255 17.47 -52.69 -32.64
C GLU A 255 17.28 -52.10 -31.23
N ALA A 256 16.02 -51.80 -30.87
CA ALA A 256 15.72 -51.28 -29.53
C ALA A 256 15.95 -52.37 -28.47
N PRO A 257 16.64 -52.08 -27.35
CA PRO A 257 16.77 -53.04 -26.27
C PRO A 257 15.38 -53.36 -25.68
N ALA A 258 15.12 -54.64 -25.44
CA ALA A 258 13.86 -55.09 -24.87
C ALA A 258 13.63 -54.44 -23.49
N TYR A 259 12.48 -53.78 -23.34
CA TYR A 259 12.07 -53.20 -22.06
C TYR A 259 11.60 -54.32 -21.11
N GLU A 260 12.42 -54.68 -20.12
CA GLU A 260 11.94 -55.46 -18.98
C GLU A 260 11.16 -54.55 -18.03
N PRO A 261 9.87 -54.83 -17.75
CA PRO A 261 9.11 -54.10 -16.75
C PRO A 261 9.65 -54.42 -15.34
N PRO A 262 9.59 -53.46 -14.39
CA PRO A 262 10.03 -53.70 -13.02
C PRO A 262 9.17 -54.80 -12.35
N PRO A 263 9.74 -55.59 -11.42
CA PRO A 263 8.99 -56.64 -10.73
C PRO A 263 7.83 -56.05 -9.93
N SER A 264 6.67 -56.69 -10.03
CA SER A 264 5.47 -56.31 -9.26
C SER A 264 5.76 -56.33 -7.75
N PRO A 265 5.23 -55.37 -6.97
CA PRO A 265 5.36 -55.40 -5.52
C PRO A 265 4.67 -56.63 -4.93
N ASP A 266 5.34 -57.25 -3.96
CA ASP A 266 4.91 -58.47 -3.31
C ASP A 266 3.56 -58.29 -2.57
N HIS A 267 2.70 -59.30 -2.64
CA HIS A 267 1.37 -59.27 -2.02
C HIS A 267 1.50 -59.53 -0.52
N GLY A 268 1.60 -58.46 0.30
CA GLY A 268 1.83 -58.63 1.73
C GLY A 268 1.35 -57.54 2.69
N TYR A 269 0.79 -56.41 2.22
CA TYR A 269 0.23 -55.40 3.12
C TYR A 269 -0.91 -54.61 2.48
N GLU A 270 -2.14 -55.10 2.68
CA GLU A 270 -3.35 -54.34 2.41
C GLU A 270 -3.72 -53.63 3.73
N PRO A 271 -3.49 -52.31 3.86
CA PRO A 271 -3.91 -51.59 5.06
C PRO A 271 -5.44 -51.58 5.11
N GLU A 272 -6.04 -52.12 6.17
CA GLU A 272 -7.49 -52.02 6.37
C GLU A 272 -7.92 -50.55 6.24
N PRO A 273 -8.98 -50.26 5.45
CA PRO A 273 -9.51 -48.91 5.38
C PRO A 273 -9.99 -48.49 6.78
N PRO A 274 -9.72 -47.24 7.22
CA PRO A 274 -10.20 -46.77 8.50
C PRO A 274 -11.74 -46.90 8.54
N PRO A 275 -12.33 -47.25 9.70
CA PRO A 275 -13.77 -47.44 9.80
C PRO A 275 -14.48 -46.17 9.36
N MET A 276 -15.33 -46.29 8.34
CA MET A 276 -16.16 -45.22 7.83
C MET A 276 -16.92 -44.58 8.99
N PRO A 277 -16.94 -43.24 9.14
CA PRO A 277 -17.79 -42.62 10.14
C PRO A 277 -19.23 -43.03 9.86
N ALA A 278 -19.94 -43.49 10.90
CA ALA A 278 -21.30 -43.98 10.77
C ALA A 278 -22.15 -42.96 10.03
N SER A 279 -22.83 -43.39 8.96
CA SER A 279 -23.58 -42.51 8.07
C SER A 279 -24.48 -41.58 8.87
N ALA A 280 -24.13 -40.29 8.90
CA ALA A 280 -25.04 -39.28 9.40
C ALA A 280 -26.35 -39.41 8.60
N PRO A 281 -27.53 -39.45 9.25
CA PRO A 281 -28.78 -39.56 8.53
C PRO A 281 -28.89 -38.38 7.56
N TYR A 282 -29.26 -38.67 6.31
CA TYR A 282 -29.52 -37.63 5.32
C TYR A 282 -30.45 -36.56 5.93
N PRO A 283 -30.19 -35.26 5.70
CA PRO A 283 -31.13 -34.23 6.12
C PRO A 283 -32.50 -34.52 5.48
N PRO A 284 -33.61 -34.31 6.20
CA PRO A 284 -34.93 -34.54 5.65
C PRO A 284 -35.14 -33.68 4.40
N PRO A 285 -35.91 -34.16 3.41
CA PRO A 285 -36.17 -33.39 2.19
C PRO A 285 -36.82 -32.05 2.55
N ILE A 286 -36.33 -30.98 1.91
CA ILE A 286 -36.84 -29.62 2.09
C ILE A 286 -38.35 -29.63 1.75
N PRO A 287 -39.23 -29.14 2.64
CA PRO A 287 -40.66 -29.07 2.35
C PRO A 287 -40.92 -28.13 1.15
N PRO A 288 -41.94 -28.39 0.32
CA PRO A 288 -42.31 -27.47 -0.75
C PRO A 288 -42.70 -26.11 -0.15
N PRO A 289 -42.43 -24.99 -0.86
CA PRO A 289 -42.74 -23.65 -0.37
C PRO A 289 -44.24 -23.53 -0.06
N GLY A 290 -44.55 -22.88 1.06
CA GLY A 290 -45.93 -22.69 1.50
C GLY A 290 -46.70 -21.77 0.55
N PRO A 291 -48.05 -21.80 0.57
CA PRO A 291 -48.90 -21.02 -0.34
C PRO A 291 -48.82 -19.49 -0.16
N TYR A 292 -47.91 -18.99 0.68
CA TYR A 292 -47.74 -17.58 1.04
C TYR A 292 -46.45 -16.95 0.49
N ASP A 293 -45.55 -17.71 -0.14
CA ASP A 293 -44.37 -17.16 -0.85
C ASP A 293 -44.73 -16.56 -2.23
N ARG A 294 -45.80 -15.76 -2.26
CA ARG A 294 -46.12 -14.85 -3.38
C ARG A 294 -45.96 -13.42 -2.92
N TRP A 295 -44.79 -12.86 -3.23
CA TRP A 295 -44.55 -11.43 -3.15
C TRP A 295 -45.61 -10.66 -3.96
N THR A 296 -46.41 -9.85 -3.27
CA THR A 296 -47.34 -8.91 -3.89
C THR A 296 -46.67 -7.54 -4.04
N PRO A 297 -46.51 -6.99 -5.25
CA PRO A 297 -45.98 -5.64 -5.41
C PRO A 297 -46.91 -4.61 -4.74
N PRO A 298 -46.37 -3.52 -4.16
CA PRO A 298 -47.18 -2.42 -3.65
C PRO A 298 -47.94 -1.72 -4.79
N PRO A 299 -49.13 -1.14 -4.52
CA PRO A 299 -49.91 -0.45 -5.54
C PRO A 299 -49.24 0.84 -6.03
N SER A 300 -49.38 1.12 -7.33
CA SER A 300 -48.85 2.34 -7.97
C SER A 300 -49.51 3.62 -7.43
N PRO A 301 -48.78 4.75 -7.35
CA PRO A 301 -49.25 5.99 -6.71
C PRO A 301 -50.23 6.83 -7.57
N ARG A 302 -51.20 6.18 -8.23
CA ARG A 302 -52.24 6.86 -9.04
C ARG A 302 -53.66 6.76 -8.50
N ASP A 303 -53.90 5.94 -7.47
CA ASP A 303 -55.22 5.74 -6.86
C ASP A 303 -55.27 6.22 -5.40
N ALA A 304 -54.85 7.47 -5.16
CA ALA A 304 -55.15 8.19 -3.92
C ALA A 304 -56.26 9.21 -4.18
N PRO A 305 -57.42 9.15 -3.50
CA PRO A 305 -58.44 10.18 -3.61
C PRO A 305 -57.96 11.50 -3.00
N VAL A 306 -58.42 12.61 -3.59
CA VAL A 306 -58.11 14.00 -3.22
C VAL A 306 -58.87 14.41 -1.94
#